data_AF-X1U614-F1
#
_entry.id   AF-X1U614-F1
#
_cell.length_a   1.000
_cell.length_b   1.000
_cell.length_c   1.000
_cell.angle_alpha   90.00
_cell.angle_beta   90.00
_cell.angle_gamma   90.00
#
_symmetry.space_group_name_H-M   'P 1'
#
loop_
_entity.id
_entity.type
_entity.pdbx_description
1 polymer ?
#
loop_
_entity_poly.entity_id
_entity_poly.type
_entity_poly.pdbx_seq_one_letter_code
_entity_poly.pdbx_strand_id
1 'polypeptide(L)'
;LGYILPNSMLFVQGGLVQEVENDTILENISKGDIHPDYAQTYLDAVLTKPASIDIMAYELRQENKLANLPKELKKIGIHPDYTKLYETLAYQIPPVADIITMAVREAFTPAIAEKFGQYQDFPADLEKYAAQKGLSEEWAKRYWAAHWALPSPQQGFEMLHRGVINSPELDMLLRASDVMPFWRDRLTAIAYRTLTRVDVRRMYKEGVLDEREVYEAYQDHGYSDENAARMAEFTVKQTLTKGEFRP
;
A
#
# COMPACT_ATOMS: atom_id res chain seq x y z
N LEU A 1 -12.62 33.22 -61.43
CA LEU A 1 -11.92 32.25 -60.55
C LEU A 1 -12.89 31.89 -59.43
N GLY A 2 -13.39 30.65 -59.38
CA GLY A 2 -14.20 30.19 -58.26
C GLY A 2 -13.27 29.61 -57.19
N TYR A 3 -13.33 30.14 -55.97
CA TYR A 3 -12.67 29.55 -54.81
C TYR A 3 -13.65 28.64 -54.08
N ILE A 4 -13.13 27.56 -53.49
CA ILE A 4 -13.89 26.70 -52.59
C ILE A 4 -13.76 27.27 -51.18
N LEU A 5 -14.86 27.45 -50.48
CA LEU A 5 -14.85 27.84 -49.08
C LEU A 5 -14.46 26.65 -48.20
N PRO A 6 -13.72 26.86 -47.10
CA PRO A 6 -13.60 25.88 -46.02
C PRO A 6 -14.96 25.31 -45.60
N ASN A 7 -14.98 24.05 -45.15
CA ASN A 7 -16.19 23.53 -44.51
C ASN A 7 -16.39 24.17 -43.13
N SER A 8 -17.60 24.08 -42.59
CA SER A 8 -17.95 24.63 -41.26
C SER A 8 -17.01 24.18 -40.13
N MET A 9 -16.52 22.94 -40.15
CA MET A 9 -15.61 22.44 -39.12
C MET A 9 -14.26 23.17 -39.18
N LEU A 10 -13.71 23.35 -40.39
CA LEU A 10 -12.44 24.04 -40.58
C LEU A 10 -12.56 25.53 -40.25
N PHE A 11 -13.72 26.15 -40.52
CA PHE A 11 -14.01 27.51 -40.05
C PHE A 11 -14.01 27.61 -38.52
N VAL A 12 -14.62 26.66 -37.81
CA VAL A 12 -14.57 26.63 -36.35
C VAL A 12 -13.15 26.45 -35.84
N GLN A 13 -12.42 25.44 -36.34
CA GLN A 13 -11.04 25.19 -35.88
C GLN A 13 -10.12 26.37 -36.16
N GLY A 14 -10.20 26.94 -37.36
CA GLY A 14 -9.41 28.11 -37.74
C GLY A 14 -9.75 29.34 -36.90
N GLY A 15 -11.03 29.58 -36.62
CA GLY A 15 -11.49 30.68 -35.77
C GLY A 15 -11.00 30.54 -34.32
N LEU A 16 -11.10 29.34 -33.74
CA LEU A 16 -10.60 29.07 -32.39
C LEU A 16 -9.09 29.29 -32.27
N VAL A 17 -8.31 28.82 -33.25
CA VAL A 17 -6.84 29.00 -33.28
C VAL A 17 -6.45 30.48 -33.44
N GLN A 18 -7.26 31.25 -34.15
CA GLN A 18 -7.05 32.68 -34.37
C GLN A 18 -7.65 33.55 -33.27
N GLU A 19 -8.29 32.97 -32.25
CA GLU A 19 -8.96 33.68 -31.16
C GLU A 19 -9.98 34.72 -31.65
N VAL A 20 -10.67 34.44 -32.76
CA VAL A 20 -11.72 35.34 -33.26
C VAL A 20 -12.99 35.22 -32.40
N GLU A 21 -13.75 36.31 -32.33
CA GLU A 21 -14.99 36.37 -31.55
C GLU A 21 -16.01 35.30 -31.99
N ASN A 22 -16.78 34.77 -31.04
CA ASN A 22 -17.77 33.72 -31.30
C ASN A 22 -18.78 34.12 -32.38
N ASP A 23 -19.23 35.38 -32.39
CA ASP A 23 -20.15 35.89 -33.43
C ASP A 23 -19.56 35.75 -34.84
N THR A 24 -18.24 35.94 -34.98
CA THR A 24 -17.53 35.75 -36.25
C THR A 24 -17.43 34.27 -36.63
N ILE A 25 -17.22 33.39 -35.63
CA ILE A 25 -17.22 31.94 -35.86
C ILE A 25 -18.61 31.47 -36.34
N LEU A 26 -19.69 31.96 -35.73
CA LEU A 26 -21.07 31.64 -36.11
C LEU A 26 -21.39 32.09 -37.53
N GLU A 27 -21.00 33.31 -37.92
CA GLU A 27 -21.16 33.80 -39.29
C GLU A 27 -20.39 32.93 -40.29
N ASN A 28 -19.16 32.52 -39.95
CA ASN A 28 -18.33 31.68 -40.81
C ASN A 28 -18.86 30.24 -40.92
N ILE A 29 -19.44 29.67 -39.87
CA ILE A 29 -20.19 28.40 -39.94
C ILE A 29 -21.31 28.54 -40.98
N SER A 30 -22.05 29.66 -40.98
CA SER A 30 -23.11 29.86 -41.96
C SER A 30 -22.64 30.00 -43.41
N LYS A 31 -21.44 30.55 -43.61
CA LYS A 31 -20.78 30.56 -44.93
C LYS A 31 -20.33 29.17 -45.38
N GLY A 32 -20.14 28.23 -44.45
CA GLY A 32 -19.67 26.86 -44.67
C GLY A 32 -20.77 25.81 -44.75
N ASP A 33 -21.95 26.17 -45.29
CA ASP A 33 -23.11 25.30 -45.58
C ASP A 33 -24.02 24.91 -44.40
N ILE A 34 -23.91 25.55 -43.23
CA ILE A 34 -24.84 25.36 -42.11
C ILE A 34 -25.85 26.50 -42.04
N HIS A 35 -27.14 26.22 -42.01
CA HIS A 35 -28.15 27.29 -41.90
C HIS A 35 -27.92 28.13 -40.63
N PRO A 36 -28.07 29.47 -40.67
CA PRO A 36 -27.84 30.37 -39.53
C PRO A 36 -28.52 29.94 -38.22
N ASP A 37 -29.78 29.49 -38.29
CA ASP A 37 -30.55 29.00 -37.14
C ASP A 37 -29.89 27.80 -36.42
N TYR A 38 -28.99 27.06 -37.09
CA TYR A 38 -28.27 25.92 -36.53
C TYR A 38 -26.79 26.20 -36.27
N ALA A 39 -26.28 27.40 -36.56
CA ALA A 39 -24.86 27.71 -36.41
C ALA A 39 -24.38 27.53 -34.96
N GLN A 40 -25.18 28.00 -33.98
CA GLN A 40 -24.87 27.81 -32.55
C GLN A 40 -24.89 26.33 -32.16
N THR A 41 -25.94 25.60 -32.58
CA THR A 41 -26.04 24.15 -32.34
C THR A 41 -24.86 23.39 -32.93
N TYR A 42 -24.41 23.78 -34.13
CA TYR A 42 -23.23 23.21 -34.77
C TYR A 42 -21.97 23.48 -33.93
N LEU A 43 -21.74 24.74 -33.53
CA LEU A 43 -20.60 25.13 -32.69
C LEU A 43 -20.56 24.31 -31.39
N ASP A 44 -21.66 24.28 -30.65
CA ASP A 44 -21.77 23.52 -29.40
C ASP A 44 -21.56 22.01 -29.63
N ALA A 45 -22.01 21.48 -30.78
CA ALA A 45 -21.84 20.08 -31.16
C ALA A 45 -20.41 19.71 -31.58
N VAL A 46 -19.60 20.66 -32.05
CA VAL A 46 -18.20 20.40 -32.44
C VAL A 46 -17.17 20.75 -31.36
N LEU A 47 -17.51 21.65 -30.43
CA LEU A 47 -16.62 21.97 -29.30
C LEU A 47 -16.34 20.72 -28.46
N THR A 48 -15.10 20.58 -27.98
CA THR A 48 -14.71 19.42 -27.18
C THR A 48 -15.56 19.30 -25.92
N LYS A 49 -16.07 18.10 -25.67
CA LYS A 49 -16.78 17.75 -24.44
C LYS A 49 -15.79 17.14 -23.44
N PRO A 50 -16.04 17.26 -22.13
CA PRO A 50 -15.27 16.54 -21.12
C PRO A 50 -15.24 15.03 -21.40
N ALA A 51 -14.14 14.37 -21.06
CA ALA A 51 -14.08 12.92 -21.15
C ALA A 51 -15.06 12.28 -20.15
N SER A 52 -15.59 11.11 -20.47
CA SER A 52 -16.54 10.40 -19.59
C SER A 52 -15.97 10.15 -18.19
N ILE A 53 -14.66 9.88 -18.08
CA ILE A 53 -13.98 9.69 -16.79
C ILE A 53 -13.94 10.98 -15.95
N ASP A 54 -13.80 12.14 -16.59
CA ASP A 54 -13.80 13.44 -15.89
C ASP A 54 -15.21 13.75 -15.36
N ILE A 55 -16.24 13.44 -16.14
CA ILE A 55 -17.64 13.57 -15.71
C ILE A 55 -17.91 12.66 -14.51
N MET A 56 -17.50 11.39 -14.56
CA MET A 56 -17.64 10.46 -13.44
C MET A 56 -16.95 10.99 -12.18
N ALA A 57 -15.69 11.45 -12.30
CA ALA A 57 -14.93 11.96 -11.19
C ALA A 57 -15.52 13.28 -10.64
N TYR A 58 -16.07 14.13 -11.50
CA TYR A 58 -16.76 15.35 -11.09
C TYR A 58 -18.03 15.03 -10.30
N GLU A 59 -18.88 14.14 -10.80
CA GLU A 59 -20.13 13.74 -10.14
C GLU A 59 -19.88 13.16 -8.75
N LEU A 60 -18.90 12.24 -8.62
CA LEU A 60 -18.50 11.70 -7.32
C LEU A 60 -18.09 12.78 -6.32
N ARG A 61 -17.50 13.90 -6.76
CA ARG A 61 -17.04 14.97 -5.87
C ARG A 61 -18.15 15.90 -5.38
N GLN A 62 -19.28 16.01 -6.09
CA GLN A 62 -20.35 16.95 -5.71
C GLN A 62 -21.08 16.49 -4.45
N GLU A 63 -21.42 15.20 -4.36
CA GLU A 63 -22.13 14.64 -3.18
C GLU A 63 -21.87 13.14 -2.94
N ASN A 64 -20.80 12.56 -3.49
CA ASN A 64 -20.60 11.10 -3.52
C ASN A 64 -21.73 10.35 -4.23
N LYS A 65 -22.35 10.98 -5.23
CA LYS A 65 -23.49 10.43 -5.98
C LYS A 65 -23.26 10.60 -7.48
N LEU A 66 -23.80 9.67 -8.26
CA LEU A 66 -23.78 9.72 -9.73
C LEU A 66 -25.10 10.27 -10.29
N ALA A 67 -25.73 11.21 -9.59
CA ALA A 67 -27.11 11.60 -9.83
C ALA A 67 -27.34 12.19 -11.24
N ASN A 68 -26.41 13.01 -11.75
CA ASN A 68 -26.54 13.61 -13.08
C ASN A 68 -25.73 12.86 -14.14
N LEU A 69 -25.00 11.80 -13.76
CA LEU A 69 -24.14 11.05 -14.67
C LEU A 69 -24.87 10.57 -15.94
N PRO A 70 -26.08 9.98 -15.90
CA PRO A 70 -26.77 9.55 -17.12
C PRO A 70 -27.04 10.69 -18.10
N LYS A 71 -27.41 11.86 -17.58
CA LYS A 71 -27.71 13.06 -18.38
C LYS A 71 -26.43 13.60 -19.02
N GLU A 72 -25.36 13.73 -18.25
CA GLU A 72 -24.09 14.29 -18.73
C GLU A 72 -23.38 13.34 -19.71
N LEU A 73 -23.42 12.03 -19.48
CA LEU A 73 -22.92 11.04 -20.45
C LEU A 73 -23.68 11.11 -21.78
N LYS A 74 -25.02 11.20 -21.73
CA LYS A 74 -25.84 11.37 -22.94
C LYS A 74 -25.51 12.66 -23.68
N LYS A 75 -25.26 13.75 -22.96
CA LYS A 75 -24.91 15.07 -23.52
C LYS A 75 -23.60 15.04 -24.33
N ILE A 76 -22.66 14.17 -23.97
CA ILE A 76 -21.41 13.99 -24.71
C ILE A 76 -21.49 12.89 -25.79
N GLY A 77 -22.67 12.31 -26.01
CA GLY A 77 -22.92 11.33 -27.07
C GLY A 77 -22.78 9.86 -26.66
N ILE A 78 -22.66 9.55 -25.36
CA ILE A 78 -22.70 8.16 -24.90
C ILE A 78 -24.13 7.61 -25.00
N HIS A 79 -24.28 6.44 -25.62
CA HIS A 79 -25.57 5.77 -25.74
C HIS A 79 -26.12 5.38 -24.35
N PRO A 80 -27.42 5.59 -24.07
CA PRO A 80 -28.02 5.29 -22.76
C PRO A 80 -27.79 3.86 -22.26
N ASP A 81 -27.72 2.87 -23.15
CA ASP A 81 -27.46 1.46 -22.81
C ASP A 81 -26.10 1.24 -22.11
N TYR A 82 -25.14 2.15 -22.27
CA TYR A 82 -23.83 2.08 -21.61
C TYR A 82 -23.78 2.82 -20.27
N THR A 83 -24.86 3.47 -19.85
CA THR A 83 -24.89 4.23 -18.57
C THR A 83 -24.48 3.35 -17.41
N LYS A 84 -25.02 2.12 -17.34
CA LYS A 84 -24.73 1.20 -16.23
C LYS A 84 -23.26 0.77 -16.18
N LEU A 85 -22.61 0.67 -17.34
CA LEU A 85 -21.19 0.38 -17.45
C LEU A 85 -20.37 1.49 -16.77
N TYR A 86 -20.64 2.76 -17.08
CA TYR A 86 -19.94 3.89 -16.47
C TYR A 86 -20.25 4.06 -14.98
N GLU A 87 -21.49 3.83 -14.55
CA GLU A 87 -21.84 3.80 -13.12
C GLU A 87 -21.03 2.75 -12.35
N THR A 88 -20.83 1.59 -12.96
CA THR A 88 -20.05 0.50 -12.35
C THR A 88 -18.57 0.87 -12.27
N LEU A 89 -18.00 1.44 -13.34
CA LEU A 89 -16.60 1.84 -13.40
C LEU A 89 -16.26 3.06 -12.51
N ALA A 90 -17.26 3.84 -12.08
CA ALA A 90 -17.05 4.95 -11.15
C ALA A 90 -16.59 4.47 -9.78
N TYR A 91 -16.97 3.25 -9.38
CA TYR A 91 -16.54 2.66 -8.13
C TYR A 91 -15.29 1.82 -8.35
N GLN A 92 -14.18 2.28 -7.78
CA GLN A 92 -12.88 1.67 -7.97
C GLN A 92 -12.68 0.48 -7.04
N ILE A 93 -12.06 -0.55 -7.59
CA ILE A 93 -11.48 -1.64 -6.81
C ILE A 93 -10.00 -1.29 -6.58
N PRO A 94 -9.48 -1.41 -5.34
CA PRO A 94 -8.07 -1.21 -5.06
C PRO A 94 -7.13 -1.99 -5.99
N PRO A 95 -5.93 -1.45 -6.30
CA PRO A 95 -4.89 -2.20 -6.98
C PRO A 95 -4.57 -3.52 -6.26
N VAL A 96 -4.18 -4.54 -7.03
CA VAL A 96 -3.89 -5.89 -6.49
C VAL A 96 -2.83 -5.86 -5.38
N ALA A 97 -1.80 -5.02 -5.49
CA ALA A 97 -0.76 -4.88 -4.47
C ALA A 97 -1.33 -4.40 -3.11
N ASP A 98 -2.30 -3.50 -3.14
CA ASP A 98 -2.95 -2.98 -1.93
C ASP A 98 -3.86 -4.05 -1.32
N ILE A 99 -4.58 -4.81 -2.16
CA ILE A 99 -5.37 -5.97 -1.72
C ILE A 99 -4.49 -7.03 -1.03
N ILE A 100 -3.31 -7.31 -1.59
CA ILE A 100 -2.34 -8.24 -0.97
C ILE A 100 -1.89 -7.69 0.39
N THR A 101 -1.57 -6.40 0.47
CA THR A 101 -1.19 -5.76 1.74
C THR A 101 -2.30 -5.87 2.78
N MET A 102 -3.56 -5.59 2.40
CA MET A 102 -4.72 -5.77 3.26
C MET A 102 -4.90 -7.23 3.74
N ALA A 103 -4.63 -8.20 2.87
CA ALA A 103 -4.67 -9.62 3.22
C ALA A 103 -3.58 -10.03 4.21
N VAL A 104 -2.34 -9.59 3.99
CA VAL A 104 -1.22 -9.84 4.92
C VAL A 104 -1.47 -9.17 6.27
N ARG A 105 -2.08 -7.99 6.26
CA ARG A 105 -2.46 -7.25 7.48
C ARG A 105 -3.78 -7.72 8.09
N GLU A 106 -4.34 -8.84 7.67
CA GLU A 106 -5.55 -9.44 8.27
C GLU A 106 -6.78 -8.52 8.24
N ALA A 107 -6.80 -7.50 7.36
CA ALA A 107 -7.94 -6.59 7.22
C ALA A 107 -9.21 -7.33 6.74
N PHE A 108 -9.05 -8.48 6.06
CA PHE A 108 -10.16 -9.35 5.62
C PHE A 108 -10.67 -10.31 6.69
N THR A 109 -10.08 -10.33 7.88
CA THR A 109 -10.46 -11.24 8.96
C THR A 109 -11.03 -10.45 10.14
N PRO A 110 -12.37 -10.21 10.23
CA PRO A 110 -12.96 -9.29 11.20
C PRO A 110 -12.55 -9.53 12.66
N ALA A 111 -12.51 -10.80 13.09
CA ALA A 111 -12.12 -11.15 14.45
C ALA A 111 -10.67 -10.78 14.78
N ILE A 112 -9.76 -10.85 13.80
CA ILE A 112 -8.36 -10.47 13.97
C ILE A 112 -8.22 -8.95 13.93
N ALA A 113 -8.88 -8.29 12.99
CA ALA A 113 -8.87 -6.84 12.88
C ALA A 113 -9.45 -6.15 14.12
N GLU A 114 -10.50 -6.71 14.72
CA GLU A 114 -11.07 -6.27 15.99
C GLU A 114 -10.09 -6.49 17.14
N LYS A 115 -9.46 -7.68 17.25
CA LYS A 115 -8.45 -7.97 18.27
C LYS A 115 -7.28 -6.97 18.24
N PHE A 116 -6.88 -6.54 17.04
CA PHE A 116 -5.80 -5.57 16.85
C PHE A 116 -6.24 -4.11 16.89
N GLY A 117 -7.55 -3.84 17.03
CA GLY A 117 -8.06 -2.48 16.97
C GLY A 117 -7.82 -1.79 15.62
N GLN A 118 -7.68 -2.54 14.53
CA GLN A 118 -7.25 -2.00 13.23
C GLN A 118 -8.20 -0.93 12.65
N TYR A 119 -9.48 -0.99 13.03
CA TYR A 119 -10.49 -0.01 12.64
C TYR A 119 -10.65 1.17 13.62
N GLN A 120 -9.87 1.21 14.70
CA GLN A 120 -9.92 2.32 15.66
C GLN A 120 -9.48 3.63 15.00
N ASP A 121 -10.03 4.74 15.49
CA ASP A 121 -9.73 6.09 15.00
C ASP A 121 -10.03 6.34 13.51
N PHE A 122 -10.89 5.54 12.88
CA PHE A 122 -11.31 5.74 11.49
C PHE A 122 -11.97 7.12 11.30
N PRO A 123 -11.36 8.04 10.55
CA PRO A 123 -11.86 9.41 10.47
C PRO A 123 -12.98 9.53 9.43
N ALA A 124 -14.08 10.20 9.78
CA ALA A 124 -15.22 10.42 8.88
C ALA A 124 -14.82 11.19 7.59
N ASP A 125 -13.81 12.06 7.67
CA ASP A 125 -13.28 12.74 6.49
C ASP A 125 -12.61 11.78 5.50
N LEU A 126 -11.95 10.71 5.98
CA LEU A 126 -11.38 9.70 5.08
C LEU A 126 -12.49 8.98 4.31
N GLU A 127 -13.59 8.61 4.96
CA GLU A 127 -14.74 8.01 4.29
C GLU A 127 -15.30 8.94 3.21
N LYS A 128 -15.51 10.22 3.55
CA LYS A 128 -15.99 11.24 2.61
C LYS A 128 -15.09 11.35 1.38
N TYR A 129 -13.79 11.54 1.57
CA TYR A 129 -12.85 11.76 0.46
C TYR A 129 -12.55 10.47 -0.31
N ALA A 130 -12.57 9.30 0.33
CA ALA A 130 -12.45 8.01 -0.34
C ALA A 130 -13.66 7.76 -1.27
N ALA A 131 -14.88 8.07 -0.81
CA ALA A 131 -16.07 7.99 -1.65
C ALA A 131 -16.01 8.94 -2.86
N GLN A 132 -15.46 10.15 -2.71
CA GLN A 132 -15.23 11.08 -3.84
C GLN A 132 -14.21 10.55 -4.87
N LYS A 133 -13.41 9.54 -4.49
CA LYS A 133 -12.48 8.82 -5.36
C LYS A 133 -13.06 7.50 -5.89
N GLY A 134 -14.30 7.19 -5.55
CA GLY A 134 -14.97 5.96 -5.97
C GLY A 134 -14.67 4.75 -5.09
N LEU A 135 -14.01 4.91 -3.94
CA LEU A 135 -13.85 3.81 -2.99
C LEU A 135 -15.11 3.66 -2.14
N SER A 136 -15.57 2.42 -1.96
CA SER A 136 -16.63 2.13 -0.98
C SER A 136 -16.13 2.36 0.44
N GLU A 137 -17.08 2.53 1.37
CA GLU A 137 -16.79 2.58 2.81
C GLU A 137 -16.00 1.35 3.27
N GLU A 138 -16.35 0.17 2.74
CA GLU A 138 -15.63 -1.07 3.04
C GLU A 138 -14.16 -0.99 2.61
N TRP A 139 -13.87 -0.52 1.40
CA TRP A 139 -12.49 -0.36 0.94
C TRP A 139 -11.74 0.70 1.74
N ALA A 140 -12.38 1.82 2.06
CA ALA A 140 -11.78 2.87 2.89
C ALA A 140 -11.38 2.34 4.27
N LYS A 141 -12.28 1.56 4.91
CA LYS A 141 -11.99 0.91 6.20
C LYS A 141 -10.87 -0.11 6.09
N ARG A 142 -10.75 -0.86 4.99
CA ARG A 142 -9.66 -1.83 4.79
C ARG A 142 -8.30 -1.16 4.57
N TYR A 143 -8.25 -0.07 3.82
CA TYR A 143 -7.04 0.75 3.72
C TYR A 143 -6.61 1.24 5.10
N TRP A 144 -7.58 1.71 5.90
CA TRP A 144 -7.31 2.10 7.27
C TRP A 144 -6.82 0.90 8.10
N ALA A 145 -7.47 -0.25 8.06
CA ALA A 145 -6.99 -1.41 8.81
C ALA A 145 -5.55 -1.84 8.47
N ALA A 146 -5.11 -1.63 7.23
CA ALA A 146 -3.78 -1.99 6.76
C ALA A 146 -2.71 -0.92 6.95
N HIS A 147 -3.06 0.32 7.35
CA HIS A 147 -2.13 1.46 7.35
C HIS A 147 -1.11 1.46 8.50
N TRP A 148 -1.39 0.73 9.58
CA TRP A 148 -0.61 0.79 10.81
C TRP A 148 0.85 0.32 10.63
N ALA A 149 1.78 1.03 11.25
CA ALA A 149 3.14 0.54 11.43
C ALA A 149 3.15 -0.52 12.54
N LEU A 150 3.63 -1.72 12.22
CA LEU A 150 3.75 -2.81 13.20
C LEU A 150 5.08 -2.72 13.96
N PRO A 151 5.14 -3.25 15.20
CA PRO A 151 6.41 -3.44 15.89
C PRO A 151 7.40 -4.26 15.03
N SER A 152 8.65 -3.82 15.01
CA SER A 152 9.74 -4.57 14.37
C SER A 152 9.98 -5.93 15.04
N PRO A 153 10.62 -6.89 14.35
CA PRO A 153 11.02 -8.16 14.96
C PRO A 153 11.82 -7.98 16.26
N GLN A 154 12.73 -7.00 16.33
CA GLN A 154 13.50 -6.71 17.53
C GLN A 154 12.62 -6.25 18.70
N GLN A 155 11.64 -5.38 18.44
CA GLN A 155 10.64 -5.00 19.45
C GLN A 155 9.79 -6.20 19.86
N GLY A 156 9.43 -7.08 18.91
CA GLY A 156 8.77 -8.35 19.19
C GLY A 156 9.56 -9.24 20.15
N PHE A 157 10.87 -9.37 19.93
CA PHE A 157 11.75 -10.13 20.83
C PHE A 157 11.83 -9.50 22.21
N GLU A 158 11.93 -8.18 22.31
CA GLU A 158 11.89 -7.50 23.61
C GLU A 158 10.58 -7.75 24.36
N MET A 159 9.44 -7.69 23.67
CA MET A 159 8.14 -8.02 24.27
C MET A 159 8.10 -9.48 24.75
N LEU A 160 8.63 -10.41 23.96
CA LEU A 160 8.74 -11.82 24.33
C LEU A 160 9.59 -12.01 25.60
N HIS A 161 10.80 -11.45 25.63
CA HIS A 161 11.71 -11.60 26.78
C HIS A 161 11.18 -10.96 28.06
N ARG A 162 10.35 -9.91 27.95
CA ARG A 162 9.70 -9.25 29.08
C ARG A 162 8.41 -9.97 29.51
N GLY A 163 8.01 -11.04 28.83
CA GLY A 163 6.77 -11.77 29.11
C GLY A 163 5.50 -10.98 28.79
N VAL A 164 5.61 -9.93 27.96
CA VAL A 164 4.47 -9.11 27.54
C VAL A 164 3.66 -9.83 26.46
N ILE A 165 4.34 -10.64 25.63
CA ILE A 165 3.73 -11.54 24.66
C ILE A 165 4.32 -12.95 24.78
N ASN A 166 3.60 -13.93 24.24
CA ASN A 166 4.07 -15.32 24.10
C ASN A 166 4.55 -15.65 22.67
N SER A 167 5.10 -16.84 22.46
CA SER A 167 5.60 -17.26 21.14
C SER A 167 4.54 -17.27 20.02
N PRO A 168 3.30 -17.76 20.25
CA PRO A 168 2.22 -17.62 19.27
C PRO A 168 1.90 -16.17 18.87
N GLU A 169 1.95 -15.23 19.81
CA GLU A 169 1.75 -13.80 19.55
C GLU A 169 2.93 -13.19 18.78
N LEU A 170 4.16 -13.63 19.05
CA LEU A 170 5.33 -13.25 18.25
C LEU A 170 5.20 -13.76 16.80
N ASP A 171 4.81 -15.01 16.57
CA ASP A 171 4.58 -15.53 15.22
C ASP A 171 3.50 -14.74 14.48
N MET A 172 2.42 -14.37 15.19
CA MET A 172 1.36 -13.52 14.65
C MET A 172 1.89 -12.15 14.20
N LEU A 173 2.75 -11.52 15.01
CA LEU A 173 3.41 -10.26 14.66
C LEU A 173 4.33 -10.41 13.44
N LEU A 174 5.15 -11.46 13.38
CA LEU A 174 6.06 -11.72 12.26
C LEU A 174 5.28 -11.99 10.97
N ARG A 175 4.17 -12.73 11.05
CA ARG A 175 3.26 -12.94 9.93
C ARG A 175 2.67 -11.63 9.42
N ALA A 176 2.12 -10.80 10.30
CA ALA A 176 1.53 -9.51 9.92
C ALA A 176 2.59 -8.52 9.39
N SER A 177 3.85 -8.68 9.80
CA SER A 177 5.01 -7.93 9.29
C SER A 177 5.55 -8.46 7.96
N ASP A 178 4.84 -9.39 7.31
CA ASP A 178 5.20 -10.03 6.04
C ASP A 178 6.53 -10.82 6.07
N VAL A 179 6.91 -11.35 7.24
CA VAL A 179 8.03 -12.30 7.31
C VAL A 179 7.56 -13.62 6.70
N MET A 180 8.28 -14.08 5.66
CA MET A 180 7.95 -15.35 5.00
C MET A 180 7.94 -16.51 6.01
N PRO A 181 7.00 -17.46 5.91
CA PRO A 181 6.89 -18.58 6.85
C PRO A 181 8.20 -19.32 7.11
N PHE A 182 9.02 -19.52 6.06
CA PHE A 182 10.33 -20.16 6.19
C PHE A 182 11.27 -19.46 7.18
N TRP A 183 11.19 -18.14 7.31
CA TRP A 183 12.10 -17.36 8.16
C TRP A 183 11.58 -17.15 9.58
N ARG A 184 10.30 -17.38 9.89
CA ARG A 184 9.72 -17.04 11.19
C ARG A 184 10.34 -17.80 12.34
N ASP A 185 10.41 -19.13 12.23
CA ASP A 185 11.02 -19.99 13.25
C ASP A 185 12.52 -19.70 13.41
N ARG A 186 13.22 -19.47 12.29
CA ARG A 186 14.66 -19.14 12.26
C ARG A 186 14.96 -17.80 12.92
N LEU A 187 14.12 -16.80 12.64
CA LEU A 187 14.22 -15.48 13.22
C LEU A 187 13.89 -15.54 14.72
N THR A 188 12.90 -16.33 15.11
CA THR A 188 12.53 -16.55 16.51
C THR A 188 13.62 -17.30 17.30
N ALA A 189 14.31 -18.25 16.67
CA ALA A 189 15.42 -19.00 17.30
C ALA A 189 16.57 -18.10 17.76
N ILE A 190 16.77 -16.95 17.10
CA ILE A 190 17.80 -15.96 17.47
C ILE A 190 17.27 -14.83 18.36
N ALA A 191 16.05 -14.96 18.90
CA ALA A 191 15.50 -13.95 19.81
C ALA A 191 16.33 -13.87 21.10
N TYR A 192 16.68 -15.02 21.68
CA TYR A 192 17.37 -15.09 22.97
C TYR A 192 18.85 -14.75 22.86
N ARG A 193 19.39 -14.16 23.92
CA ARG A 193 20.82 -13.87 24.02
C ARG A 193 21.62 -15.15 24.17
N THR A 194 22.76 -15.19 23.50
CA THR A 194 23.77 -16.24 23.70
C THR A 194 24.47 -16.03 25.05
N LEU A 195 25.00 -17.12 25.63
CA LEU A 195 25.74 -17.07 26.89
C LEU A 195 26.95 -16.14 26.73
N THR A 196 27.18 -15.19 27.66
CA THR A 196 28.33 -14.29 27.51
C THR A 196 29.64 -15.07 27.64
N ARG A 197 30.71 -14.61 26.98
CA ARG A 197 32.06 -15.22 27.12
C ARG A 197 32.55 -15.29 28.58
N VAL A 198 32.05 -14.41 29.44
CA VAL A 198 32.36 -14.43 30.88
C VAL A 198 31.61 -15.57 31.56
N ASP A 199 30.32 -15.72 31.27
CA ASP A 199 29.49 -16.76 31.86
C ASP A 199 29.87 -18.14 31.35
N VAL A 200 30.19 -18.30 30.06
CA VAL A 200 30.72 -19.55 29.49
C VAL A 200 31.94 -20.05 30.28
N ARG A 201 32.91 -19.17 30.57
CA ARG A 201 34.09 -19.53 31.38
C ARG A 201 33.74 -19.89 32.83
N ARG A 202 32.82 -19.16 33.44
CA ARG A 202 32.37 -19.43 34.82
C ARG A 202 31.63 -20.76 34.89
N MET A 203 30.73 -21.02 33.95
CA MET A 203 29.96 -22.25 33.85
C MET A 203 30.85 -23.47 33.61
N TYR A 204 31.84 -23.37 32.72
CA TYR A 204 32.83 -24.44 32.55
C TYR A 204 33.60 -24.73 33.84
N LYS A 205 34.07 -23.68 34.53
CA LYS A 205 34.78 -23.83 35.81
C LYS A 205 33.96 -24.52 36.89
N GLU A 206 32.66 -24.24 36.96
CA GLU A 206 31.74 -24.86 37.92
C GLU A 206 31.20 -26.22 37.42
N GLY A 207 31.65 -26.71 36.26
CA GLY A 207 31.23 -28.00 35.71
C GLY A 207 29.82 -28.01 35.12
N VAL A 208 29.25 -26.84 34.83
CA VAL A 208 27.93 -26.68 34.20
C VAL A 208 28.01 -26.90 32.68
N LEU A 209 29.14 -26.54 32.07
CA LEU A 209 29.42 -26.80 30.65
C LEU A 209 30.60 -27.77 30.52
N ASP A 210 30.54 -28.66 29.55
CA ASP A 210 31.68 -29.44 29.07
C ASP A 210 32.51 -28.69 28.00
N GLU A 211 33.65 -29.26 27.58
CA GLU A 211 34.52 -28.62 26.58
C GLU A 211 33.85 -28.41 25.21
N ARG A 212 32.97 -29.34 24.80
CA ARG A 212 32.21 -29.25 23.54
C ARG A 212 31.16 -28.15 23.64
N GLU A 213 30.47 -28.03 24.77
CA GLU A 213 29.49 -26.98 25.00
C GLU A 213 30.14 -25.59 25.11
N VAL A 214 31.37 -25.49 25.62
CA VAL A 214 32.16 -24.24 25.53
C VAL A 214 32.44 -23.88 24.07
N TYR A 215 32.83 -24.85 23.25
CA TYR A 215 33.07 -24.66 21.81
C TYR A 215 31.79 -24.18 21.10
N GLU A 216 30.66 -24.86 21.30
CA GLU A 216 29.35 -24.51 20.72
C GLU A 216 28.91 -23.10 21.16
N ALA A 217 29.09 -22.76 22.44
CA ALA A 217 28.78 -21.41 22.91
C ALA A 217 29.62 -20.33 22.21
N TYR A 218 30.88 -20.60 21.85
CA TYR A 218 31.66 -19.67 21.03
C TYR A 218 31.21 -19.64 19.56
N GLN A 219 30.72 -20.74 18.99
CA GLN A 219 30.09 -20.71 17.66
C GLN A 219 28.83 -19.83 17.66
N ASP A 220 28.02 -19.87 18.73
CA ASP A 220 26.84 -19.00 18.89
C ASP A 220 27.21 -17.50 18.93
N HIS A 221 28.43 -17.14 19.32
CA HIS A 221 28.96 -15.76 19.21
C HIS A 221 29.37 -15.37 17.78
N GLY A 222 29.28 -16.30 16.82
CA GLY A 222 29.67 -16.09 15.42
C GLY A 222 31.17 -16.27 15.16
N TYR A 223 31.92 -16.90 16.07
CA TYR A 223 33.31 -17.29 15.77
C TYR A 223 33.34 -18.40 14.71
N SER A 224 34.32 -18.36 13.82
CA SER A 224 34.61 -19.50 12.93
C SER A 224 35.01 -20.73 13.73
N ASP A 225 34.82 -21.93 13.18
CA ASP A 225 35.14 -23.20 13.84
C ASP A 225 36.58 -23.23 14.40
N GLU A 226 37.56 -22.74 13.64
CA GLU A 226 38.96 -22.63 14.07
C GLU A 226 39.11 -21.72 15.30
N ASN A 227 38.44 -20.57 15.33
CA ASN A 227 38.56 -19.62 16.43
C ASN A 227 37.72 -20.02 17.63
N ALA A 228 36.56 -20.65 17.42
CA ALA A 228 35.77 -21.27 18.48
C ALA A 228 36.58 -22.37 19.19
N ALA A 229 37.30 -23.22 18.43
CA ALA A 229 38.19 -24.24 18.98
C ALA A 229 39.34 -23.62 19.80
N ARG A 230 40.00 -22.58 19.29
CA ARG A 230 41.04 -21.84 20.04
C ARG A 230 40.51 -21.22 21.33
N MET A 231 39.30 -20.64 21.29
CA MET A 231 38.68 -20.01 22.45
C MET A 231 38.26 -21.05 23.51
N ALA A 232 37.78 -22.21 23.07
CA ALA A 232 37.51 -23.34 23.96
C ALA A 232 38.79 -23.85 24.62
N GLU A 233 39.84 -24.15 23.84
CA GLU A 233 41.13 -24.60 24.36
C GLU A 233 41.73 -23.58 25.36
N PHE A 234 41.67 -22.29 25.02
CA PHE A 234 42.11 -21.23 25.92
C PHE A 234 41.32 -21.22 27.24
N THR A 235 40.00 -21.38 27.17
CA THR A 235 39.11 -21.41 28.34
C THR A 235 39.42 -22.60 29.25
N VAL A 236 39.62 -23.78 28.68
CA VAL A 236 40.01 -25.01 29.39
C VAL A 236 41.33 -24.81 30.11
N LYS A 237 42.38 -24.42 29.37
CA LYS A 237 43.73 -24.20 29.92
C LYS A 237 43.75 -23.16 31.03
N GLN A 238 43.06 -22.03 30.82
CA GLN A 238 42.96 -20.95 31.81
C GLN A 238 42.28 -21.40 33.10
N THR A 239 41.31 -22.31 33.01
CA THR A 239 40.57 -22.81 34.17
C THR A 239 41.42 -23.80 34.96
N LEU A 240 42.13 -24.71 34.27
CA LEU A 240 43.04 -25.68 34.87
C LEU A 240 44.23 -25.02 35.57
N THR A 241 44.88 -24.02 34.94
CA THR A 241 46.01 -23.30 35.56
C THR A 241 45.61 -22.49 36.81
N LYS A 242 44.36 -22.05 36.91
CA LYS A 242 43.84 -21.38 38.12
C LYS A 242 43.36 -22.35 39.21
N GLY A 243 43.16 -23.63 38.90
CA GLY A 243 42.82 -24.66 39.88
C GLY A 243 44.01 -25.06 40.76
N GLU A 244 45.24 -24.94 40.24
CA GLU A 244 46.49 -25.30 40.94
C GLU A 244 46.98 -24.23 41.93
N PHE A 245 46.39 -23.03 41.91
CA PHE A 245 46.66 -21.94 42.86
C PHE A 245 45.43 -21.65 43.73
N ARG A 246 45.03 -22.60 44.56
CA ARG A 246 44.21 -22.32 45.75
C ARG A 246 45.02 -22.69 47.00
N PRO A 247 45.41 -21.73 47.87
CA PRO A 247 45.86 -22.05 49.22
C PRO A 247 44.72 -22.64 50.06
#